data_AF-A0A7V5YXK1-F1
#
_entry.id   AF-A0A7V5YXK1-F1
#
_cell.length_a   1.000
_cell.length_b   1.000
_cell.length_c   1.000
_cell.angle_alpha   90.00
_cell.angle_beta   90.00
_cell.angle_gamma   90.00
#
_symmetry.space_group_name_H-M   'P 1'
#
loop_
_entity.id
_entity.type
_entity.pdbx_description
1 polymer ?
#
loop_
_entity_poly.entity_id
_entity_poly.type
_entity_poly.pdbx_seq_one_letter_code
_entity_poly.pdbx_strand_id
1 'polypeptide(L)'
;ECAKLWQDMDQDERHALLHTESQDSAARQSAWQRLEERHLVRRGERGLVVFSRLLATYVRRQRIVRRAETRGVRVDVEAGDVWVDGRLIPALTDLEYRLLLLLYGHLDKIVDKYAVVQAVWGQDYIDEVDDARIEKLVSRLRQKIEPDPSQPQYLQTIRGRGYRLASGQ
;
A
#
# COMPACT_ATOMS: atom_id res chain seq x y z
N GLU A 1 15.74 -2.07 14.16
CA GLU A 1 15.58 -1.29 15.40
C GLU A 1 14.13 -0.87 15.67
N CYS A 2 13.40 -0.26 14.72
CA CYS A 2 11.98 0.10 14.92
C CYS A 2 11.07 -1.07 15.34
N ALA A 3 11.33 -2.29 14.87
CA ALA A 3 10.58 -3.47 15.28
C ALA A 3 10.77 -3.84 16.77
N LYS A 4 11.96 -3.61 17.32
CA LYS A 4 12.23 -3.81 18.76
C LYS A 4 11.51 -2.75 19.59
N LEU A 5 11.63 -1.48 19.19
CA LEU A 5 10.89 -0.37 19.81
C LEU A 5 9.38 -0.63 19.81
N TRP A 6 8.84 -1.16 18.72
CA TRP A 6 7.44 -1.52 18.62
C TRP A 6 7.05 -2.65 19.58
N GLN A 7 7.85 -3.69 19.69
CA GLN A 7 7.64 -4.81 20.61
C GLN A 7 7.71 -4.37 22.09
N ASP A 8 8.51 -3.36 22.38
CA ASP A 8 8.62 -2.76 23.72
C ASP A 8 7.52 -1.73 24.04
N MET A 9 6.65 -1.38 23.08
CA MET A 9 5.47 -0.54 23.33
C MET A 9 4.32 -1.36 23.90
N ASP A 10 3.55 -0.76 24.81
CA ASP A 10 2.31 -1.34 25.31
C ASP A 10 1.18 -1.28 24.25
N GLN A 11 0.05 -1.93 24.54
CA GLN A 11 -1.07 -2.01 23.60
C GLN A 11 -1.69 -0.63 23.31
N ASP A 12 -1.74 0.26 24.31
CA ASP A 12 -2.34 1.59 24.20
C ASP A 12 -1.45 2.55 23.41
N GLU A 13 -0.14 2.49 23.61
CA GLU A 13 0.87 3.25 22.85
C GLU A 13 0.81 2.88 21.37
N ARG A 14 0.81 1.57 21.06
CA ARG A 14 0.62 1.10 19.68
C ARG A 14 -0.71 1.58 19.12
N HIS A 15 -1.80 1.46 19.88
CA HIS A 15 -3.13 1.87 19.44
C HIS A 15 -3.22 3.38 19.17
N ALA A 16 -2.60 4.22 20.01
CA ALA A 16 -2.51 5.66 19.82
C ALA A 16 -1.79 6.04 18.52
N LEU A 17 -0.68 5.36 18.20
CA LEU A 17 0.07 5.56 16.96
C LEU A 17 -0.68 5.07 15.70
N LEU A 18 -1.55 4.07 15.84
CA LEU A 18 -2.23 3.41 14.71
C LEU A 18 -3.58 4.04 14.31
N HIS A 19 -4.22 4.81 15.16
CA HIS A 19 -5.53 5.38 14.89
C HIS A 19 -5.48 6.89 15.01
N THR A 20 -5.91 7.63 13.97
CA THR A 20 -5.94 9.10 13.98
C THR A 20 -7.29 9.64 14.44
N GLU A 21 -8.36 8.83 14.42
CA GLU A 21 -9.75 9.31 14.51
C GLU A 21 -10.56 8.81 15.71
N SER A 22 -10.00 8.03 16.64
CA SER A 22 -10.79 7.62 17.81
C SER A 22 -10.85 8.73 18.85
N GLN A 23 -12.06 9.11 19.21
CA GLN A 23 -12.44 10.09 20.23
C GLN A 23 -11.52 10.12 21.46
N ASP A 24 -11.37 11.34 21.96
CA ASP A 24 -10.60 11.77 23.13
C ASP A 24 -10.94 10.92 24.38
N SER A 25 -10.23 9.80 24.53
CA SER A 25 -10.33 8.92 25.70
C SER A 25 -9.12 9.14 26.60
N ALA A 26 -9.34 9.20 27.91
CA ALA A 26 -8.29 9.36 28.92
C ALA A 26 -7.14 8.33 28.73
N ALA A 27 -7.45 7.12 28.27
CA ALA A 27 -6.45 6.09 27.95
C ALA A 27 -5.49 6.53 26.82
N ARG A 28 -6.04 7.17 25.78
CA ARG A 28 -5.26 7.67 24.64
C ARG A 28 -4.36 8.83 25.06
N GLN A 29 -4.85 9.74 25.89
CA GLN A 29 -4.05 10.86 26.39
C GLN A 29 -2.87 10.38 27.25
N SER A 30 -3.12 9.41 28.13
CA SER A 30 -2.06 8.76 28.92
C SER A 30 -1.03 8.04 28.04
N ALA A 31 -1.46 7.39 26.95
CA ALA A 31 -0.54 6.74 26.00
C ALA A 31 0.34 7.75 25.25
N TRP A 32 -0.23 8.88 24.81
CA TRP A 32 0.54 9.96 24.19
C TRP A 32 1.57 10.56 25.12
N GLN A 33 1.24 10.73 26.40
CA GLN A 33 2.15 11.25 27.42
C GLN A 33 3.34 10.30 27.62
N ARG A 34 3.11 8.99 27.73
CA ARG A 34 4.19 7.99 27.83
C ARG A 34 5.09 7.96 26.58
N LEU A 35 4.49 8.07 25.39
CA LEU A 35 5.26 8.16 24.15
C LEU A 35 6.13 9.43 24.07
N GLU A 36 5.65 10.55 24.62
CA GLU A 36 6.37 11.83 24.69
C GLU A 36 7.54 11.74 25.70
N GLU A 37 7.33 11.12 26.86
CA GLU A 37 8.36 10.82 27.87
C GLU A 37 9.47 9.91 27.32
N ARG A 38 9.12 9.00 26.41
CA ARG A 38 10.07 8.13 25.70
C ARG A 38 10.74 8.80 24.49
N HIS A 39 10.42 10.07 24.21
CA HIS A 39 10.89 10.84 23.05
C HIS A 39 10.58 10.20 21.68
N LEU A 40 9.54 9.36 21.62
CA LEU A 40 9.11 8.71 20.38
C LEU A 40 8.15 9.58 19.57
N VAL A 41 7.50 10.53 20.24
CA VAL A 41 6.62 11.54 19.65
C VAL A 41 6.98 12.91 20.19
N ARG A 42 6.64 13.96 19.45
CA ARG A 42 6.82 15.36 19.84
C ARG A 42 5.59 16.18 19.46
N ARG A 43 5.35 17.29 20.15
CA ARG A 43 4.34 18.26 19.75
C ARG A 43 4.80 19.02 18.50
N GLY A 44 3.98 18.98 17.46
CA GLY A 44 4.08 19.82 16.27
C GLY A 44 2.91 20.79 16.19
N GLU A 45 2.94 21.68 15.20
CA GLU A 45 1.94 22.75 15.02
C GLU A 45 0.50 22.24 14.85
N ARG A 46 0.33 21.02 14.33
CA ARG A 46 -0.97 20.38 14.09
C ARG A 46 -1.27 19.22 15.04
N GLY A 47 -0.52 19.11 16.14
CA GLY A 47 -0.64 18.02 17.12
C GLY A 47 0.61 17.15 17.23
N LEU A 48 0.47 15.99 17.87
CA LEU A 48 1.60 15.09 18.12
C LEU A 48 2.06 14.38 16.84
N VAL A 49 3.37 14.39 16.59
CA VAL A 49 4.02 13.74 15.46
C VAL A 49 5.10 12.78 15.95
N VAL A 50 5.26 11.65 15.28
CA VAL A 50 6.36 10.72 15.58
C VAL A 50 7.69 11.45 15.34
N PHE A 51 8.58 11.42 16.33
CA PHE A 51 9.84 12.18 16.32
C PHE A 51 10.73 11.75 15.15
N SER A 52 10.86 10.43 14.95
CA SER A 52 11.70 9.83 13.91
C SER A 52 10.89 9.50 12.65
N ARG A 53 11.42 9.89 11.48
CA ARG A 53 10.87 9.52 10.17
C ARG A 53 10.86 8.00 9.98
N LEU A 54 11.88 7.28 10.45
CA LEU A 54 11.93 5.81 10.35
C LEU A 54 10.79 5.16 11.16
N LEU A 55 10.56 5.65 12.38
CA LEU A 55 9.46 5.17 13.21
C LEU A 55 8.11 5.58 12.62
N ALA A 56 7.99 6.77 12.05
CA ALA A 56 6.76 7.23 11.39
C ALA A 56 6.41 6.31 10.20
N THR A 57 7.39 5.98 9.35
CA THR A 57 7.22 5.02 8.25
C THR A 57 6.86 3.63 8.78
N TYR A 58 7.51 3.18 9.86
CA TYR A 58 7.20 1.90 10.49
C TYR A 58 5.76 1.85 11.04
N VAL A 59 5.32 2.90 11.75
CA VAL A 59 3.95 3.03 12.26
C VAL A 59 2.95 3.02 11.11
N ARG A 60 3.20 3.78 10.04
CA ARG A 60 2.35 3.76 8.82
C ARG A 60 2.23 2.36 8.24
N ARG A 61 3.36 1.65 8.07
CA ARG A 61 3.37 0.23 7.67
C ARG A 61 2.49 -0.60 8.60
N GLN A 62 2.67 -0.51 9.91
CA GLN A 62 1.86 -1.25 10.89
C GLN A 62 0.36 -0.93 10.82
N ARG A 63 -0.04 0.31 10.48
CA ARG A 63 -1.46 0.68 10.24
C ARG A 63 -2.04 -0.05 9.04
N ILE A 64 -1.26 -0.15 7.98
CA ILE A 64 -1.65 -0.85 6.75
C ILE A 64 -1.75 -2.36 7.02
N VAL A 65 -0.77 -2.93 7.72
CA VAL A 65 -0.78 -4.34 8.17
C VAL A 65 -1.97 -4.65 9.07
N ARG A 66 -2.27 -3.81 10.06
CA ARG A 66 -3.38 -4.08 11.00
C ARG A 66 -4.75 -3.84 10.39
N ARG A 67 -4.88 -2.97 9.40
CA ARG A 67 -6.08 -2.92 8.57
C ARG A 67 -6.17 -4.11 7.60
N ALA A 68 -5.19 -5.01 7.60
CA ALA A 68 -5.13 -6.13 6.67
C ALA A 68 -5.83 -7.41 7.14
N GLU A 69 -6.79 -7.28 8.05
CA GLU A 69 -7.90 -8.22 8.16
C GLU A 69 -8.84 -8.15 6.94
N THR A 70 -8.70 -7.14 6.07
CA THR A 70 -9.44 -7.04 4.82
C THR A 70 -8.68 -7.71 3.68
N ARG A 71 -9.36 -8.58 2.94
CA ARG A 71 -8.95 -9.09 1.64
C ARG A 71 -8.65 -7.94 0.67
N GLY A 72 -7.75 -8.15 -0.29
CA GLY A 72 -7.46 -7.19 -1.36
C GLY A 72 -6.03 -6.64 -1.42
N VAL A 73 -5.79 -5.82 -2.44
CA VAL A 73 -4.49 -5.17 -2.72
C VAL A 73 -4.45 -3.78 -2.09
N ARG A 74 -3.33 -3.42 -1.47
CA ARG A 74 -3.09 -2.12 -0.84
C ARG A 74 -1.71 -1.59 -1.16
N VAL A 75 -1.60 -0.30 -1.41
CA VAL A 75 -0.34 0.36 -1.77
C VAL A 75 -0.05 1.50 -0.81
N ASP A 76 1.14 1.50 -0.19
CA ASP A 76 1.72 2.67 0.48
C ASP A 76 2.56 3.43 -0.54
N VAL A 77 1.99 4.47 -1.14
CA VAL A 77 2.65 5.23 -2.22
C VAL A 77 3.89 5.96 -1.72
N GLU A 78 3.92 6.40 -0.45
CA GLU A 78 5.08 7.09 0.12
C GLU A 78 6.25 6.12 0.37
N ALA A 79 5.94 4.91 0.85
CA ALA A 79 6.94 3.90 1.16
C ALA A 79 7.31 3.01 -0.04
N GLY A 80 6.49 2.97 -1.09
CA GLY A 80 6.62 2.05 -2.21
C GLY A 80 6.22 0.60 -1.88
N ASP A 81 5.62 0.36 -0.72
CA ASP A 81 5.27 -0.98 -0.26
C ASP A 81 3.90 -1.41 -0.78
N VAL A 82 3.77 -2.68 -1.13
CA VAL A 82 2.53 -3.27 -1.60
C VAL A 82 2.17 -4.46 -0.72
N TRP A 83 0.91 -4.51 -0.31
CA TRP A 83 0.35 -5.57 0.53
C TRP A 83 -0.81 -6.24 -0.20
N VAL A 84 -0.88 -7.56 -0.11
CA VAL A 84 -2.00 -8.36 -0.60
C VAL A 84 -2.46 -9.27 0.52
N ASP A 85 -3.75 -9.20 0.87
CA ASP A 85 -4.33 -10.01 1.96
C ASP A 85 -3.50 -9.96 3.26
N GLY A 86 -2.98 -8.78 3.56
CA GLY A 86 -2.12 -8.52 4.73
C GLY A 86 -0.72 -9.07 4.69
N ARG A 87 -0.26 -9.55 3.54
CA ARG A 87 1.12 -9.96 3.32
C ARG A 87 1.85 -8.93 2.47
N LEU A 88 3.01 -8.49 2.95
CA LEU A 88 3.92 -7.67 2.15
C LEU A 88 4.44 -8.51 1.01
N ILE A 89 4.27 -8.05 -0.22
CA ILE A 89 4.76 -8.77 -1.39
C ILE A 89 6.22 -8.40 -1.69
N PRO A 90 6.94 -9.20 -2.50
CA PRO A 90 8.25 -8.83 -2.99
C PRO A 90 8.25 -7.50 -3.74
N ALA A 91 9.40 -6.82 -3.75
CA ALA A 91 9.55 -5.56 -4.46
C ALA A 91 9.14 -5.69 -5.94
N LEU A 92 8.33 -4.72 -6.38
CA LEU A 92 7.95 -4.57 -7.77
C LEU A 92 9.07 -3.85 -8.53
N THR A 93 9.24 -4.22 -9.81
CA THR A 93 10.03 -3.40 -10.74
C THR A 93 9.30 -2.09 -11.02
N ASP A 94 10.00 -1.10 -11.57
CA ASP A 94 9.41 0.21 -11.88
C ASP A 94 8.16 0.10 -12.76
N LEU A 95 8.21 -0.71 -13.83
CA LEU A 95 7.06 -0.89 -14.73
C LEU A 95 5.89 -1.63 -14.04
N GLU A 96 6.17 -2.65 -13.23
CA GLU A 96 5.15 -3.38 -12.47
C GLU A 96 4.47 -2.44 -11.45
N TYR A 97 5.26 -1.62 -10.78
CA TYR A 97 4.76 -0.66 -9.79
C TYR A 97 3.92 0.43 -10.45
N ARG A 98 4.36 1.00 -11.59
CA ARG A 98 3.56 1.97 -12.37
C ARG A 98 2.24 1.38 -12.84
N LEU A 99 2.25 0.15 -13.37
CA LEU A 99 1.03 -0.55 -13.78
C LEU A 99 0.08 -0.72 -12.58
N LEU A 100 0.61 -1.18 -11.46
CA LEU A 100 -0.20 -1.35 -10.25
C LEU A 100 -0.78 -0.02 -9.75
N LEU A 101 0.03 1.04 -9.71
CA LEU A 101 -0.42 2.37 -9.28
C LEU A 101 -1.53 2.92 -10.17
N LEU A 102 -1.39 2.80 -11.50
CA LEU A 102 -2.43 3.19 -12.44
C LEU A 102 -3.74 2.48 -12.12
N LEU A 103 -3.70 1.15 -12.02
CA LEU A 103 -4.90 0.36 -11.78
C LEU A 103 -5.49 0.60 -10.40
N TYR A 104 -4.64 0.81 -9.39
CA TYR A 104 -5.06 1.12 -8.02
C TYR A 104 -5.77 2.48 -7.93
N GLY A 105 -5.30 3.49 -8.67
CA GLY A 105 -6.00 4.77 -8.84
C GLY A 105 -7.36 4.64 -9.54
N HIS A 106 -7.58 3.53 -10.25
CA HIS A 106 -8.81 3.18 -10.96
C HIS A 106 -9.43 1.88 -10.42
N LEU A 107 -9.41 1.68 -9.09
CA LEU A 107 -9.93 0.47 -8.46
C LEU A 107 -11.35 0.13 -8.94
N ASP A 108 -11.57 -1.16 -9.24
CA ASP A 108 -12.79 -1.74 -9.81
C ASP A 108 -13.24 -1.20 -11.18
N LYS A 109 -12.48 -0.29 -11.79
CA LYS A 109 -12.73 0.23 -13.13
C LYS A 109 -11.83 -0.45 -14.16
N ILE A 110 -12.28 -0.42 -15.41
CA ILE A 110 -11.51 -0.95 -16.53
C ILE A 110 -10.56 0.16 -17.00
N VAL A 111 -9.29 -0.18 -17.10
CA VAL A 111 -8.24 0.63 -17.72
C VAL A 111 -7.89 -0.03 -19.03
N ASP A 112 -8.02 0.71 -20.13
CA ASP A 112 -7.70 0.22 -21.46
C ASP A 112 -6.19 0.12 -21.70
N LYS A 113 -5.82 -0.54 -22.80
CA LYS A 113 -4.42 -0.78 -23.14
C LYS A 113 -3.66 0.52 -23.44
N TYR A 114 -4.32 1.51 -24.03
CA TYR A 114 -3.69 2.80 -24.35
C TYR A 114 -3.27 3.53 -23.07
N ALA A 115 -4.17 3.60 -22.09
CA ALA A 115 -3.89 4.17 -20.77
C ALA A 115 -2.77 3.41 -20.05
N VAL A 116 -2.72 2.08 -20.18
CA VAL A 116 -1.59 1.27 -19.68
C VAL A 116 -0.28 1.67 -20.34
N VAL A 117 -0.24 1.76 -21.67
CA VAL A 117 1.00 2.13 -22.39
C VAL A 117 1.49 3.51 -21.97
N GLN A 118 0.58 4.49 -22.00
CA GLN A 118 0.85 5.87 -21.64
C GLN A 118 1.41 6.00 -20.21
N ALA A 119 0.81 5.34 -19.23
CA ALA A 119 1.21 5.50 -17.83
C ALA A 119 2.48 4.73 -17.47
N VAL A 120 2.71 3.58 -18.11
CA VAL A 120 3.83 2.70 -17.78
C VAL A 120 5.10 3.10 -18.55
N TRP A 121 4.99 3.28 -19.86
CA TRP A 121 6.14 3.59 -20.74
C TRP A 121 6.20 5.05 -21.15
N GLY A 122 5.06 5.72 -21.30
CA GLY A 122 4.98 7.13 -21.73
C GLY A 122 4.18 7.30 -23.02
N GLN A 123 3.83 8.55 -23.33
CA GLN A 123 3.07 8.91 -24.54
C GLN A 123 3.79 8.51 -25.83
N ASP A 124 5.11 8.68 -25.88
CA ASP A 124 5.88 8.42 -27.11
C ASP A 124 5.93 6.93 -27.50
N TYR A 125 5.49 6.04 -26.61
CA TYR A 125 5.55 4.58 -26.79
C TYR A 125 4.24 3.94 -27.27
N ILE A 126 3.20 4.72 -27.54
CA ILE A 126 1.87 4.22 -27.94
C ILE A 126 1.94 3.27 -29.13
N ASP A 127 2.73 3.61 -30.14
CA ASP A 127 2.85 2.81 -31.38
C ASP A 127 3.98 1.76 -31.31
N GLU A 128 4.79 1.78 -30.25
CA GLU A 128 5.95 0.88 -30.09
C GLU A 128 5.68 -0.30 -29.16
N VAL A 129 4.73 -0.16 -28.24
CA VAL A 129 4.40 -1.20 -27.26
C VAL A 129 3.27 -2.06 -27.78
N ASP A 130 3.62 -3.29 -28.15
CA ASP A 130 2.66 -4.30 -28.56
C ASP A 130 1.90 -4.92 -27.37
N ASP A 131 0.81 -5.60 -27.70
CA ASP A 131 -0.01 -6.35 -26.74
C ASP A 131 0.81 -7.36 -25.94
N ALA A 132 1.79 -8.02 -26.58
CA ALA A 132 2.62 -9.05 -25.97
C ALA A 132 3.49 -8.49 -24.83
N ARG A 133 4.01 -7.26 -24.95
CA ARG A 133 4.74 -6.58 -23.88
C ARG A 133 3.84 -6.28 -22.67
N ILE A 134 2.62 -5.80 -22.92
CA ILE A 134 1.63 -5.54 -21.86
C ILE A 134 1.26 -6.85 -21.15
N GLU A 135 0.99 -7.91 -21.90
CA GLU A 135 0.66 -9.23 -21.35
C GLU A 135 1.79 -9.82 -20.51
N LYS A 136 3.05 -9.68 -20.94
CA LYS A 136 4.22 -10.08 -20.14
C LYS A 136 4.31 -9.31 -18.84
N LEU A 137 4.07 -7.99 -18.86
CA LEU A 137 4.09 -7.16 -17.66
C LEU A 137 2.98 -7.56 -16.69
N VAL A 138 1.75 -7.75 -17.19
CA VAL A 138 0.60 -8.21 -16.41
C VAL A 138 0.86 -9.60 -15.82
N SER A 139 1.44 -10.52 -16.59
CA SER A 139 1.80 -11.86 -16.11
C SER A 139 2.80 -11.81 -14.95
N ARG A 140 3.87 -11.01 -15.08
CA ARG A 140 4.85 -10.81 -14.00
C ARG A 140 4.24 -10.17 -12.75
N LEU A 141 3.36 -9.20 -12.92
CA LEU A 141 2.66 -8.58 -11.79
C LEU A 141 1.77 -9.60 -11.09
N ARG A 142 1.00 -10.42 -11.84
CA ARG A 142 0.18 -11.50 -11.28
C ARG A 142 0.98 -12.51 -10.47
N GLN A 143 2.18 -12.88 -10.92
CA GLN A 143 3.07 -13.77 -10.17
C GLN A 143 3.41 -13.26 -8.76
N LYS A 144 3.27 -11.95 -8.51
CA LYS A 144 3.59 -11.32 -7.22
C LYS A 144 2.35 -10.99 -6.39
N ILE A 145 1.21 -10.67 -7.02
CA ILE A 145 0.01 -10.22 -6.30
C ILE A 145 -1.10 -11.29 -6.23
N GLU A 146 -1.08 -12.31 -7.07
CA GLU A 146 -2.14 -13.33 -7.09
C GLU A 146 -1.76 -14.54 -6.24
N PRO A 147 -2.73 -15.17 -5.55
CA PRO A 147 -2.55 -16.49 -4.97
C PRO A 147 -2.27 -17.55 -6.05
N ASP A 148 -2.99 -17.47 -7.17
CA ASP A 148 -2.79 -18.28 -8.37
C ASP A 148 -2.81 -17.37 -9.62
N PRO A 149 -1.66 -17.14 -10.28
CA PRO A 149 -1.57 -16.29 -11.47
C PRO A 149 -2.40 -16.78 -12.66
N SER A 150 -2.75 -18.07 -12.70
CA SER A 150 -3.58 -18.67 -13.76
C SER A 150 -5.09 -18.42 -13.52
N GLN A 151 -5.48 -18.16 -12.27
CA GLN A 151 -6.83 -17.82 -11.86
C GLN A 151 -6.86 -16.47 -11.12
N PRO A 152 -6.57 -15.36 -11.82
CA PRO A 152 -6.36 -14.06 -11.19
C PRO A 152 -7.63 -13.54 -10.51
N GLN A 153 -7.52 -13.22 -9.22
CA GLN A 153 -8.59 -12.65 -8.41
C GLN A 153 -8.53 -11.13 -8.44
N TYR A 154 -7.33 -10.55 -8.40
CA TYR A 154 -7.12 -9.11 -8.29
C TYR A 154 -6.96 -8.43 -9.65
N LEU A 155 -5.96 -8.83 -10.43
CA LEU A 155 -5.66 -8.24 -11.73
C LEU A 155 -6.32 -9.03 -12.86
N GLN A 156 -7.51 -8.59 -13.23
CA GLN A 156 -8.37 -9.28 -14.18
C GLN A 156 -8.17 -8.74 -15.61
N THR A 157 -8.15 -9.64 -16.59
CA THR A 157 -8.20 -9.28 -18.01
C THR A 157 -9.65 -9.22 -18.45
N ILE A 158 -10.10 -8.06 -18.92
CA ILE A 158 -11.40 -7.89 -19.56
C ILE A 158 -11.18 -7.95 -21.07
N ARG A 159 -11.52 -9.09 -21.69
CA ARG A 159 -11.25 -9.36 -23.11
C ARG A 159 -11.79 -8.24 -24.00
N GLY A 160 -10.93 -7.74 -24.89
CA GLY A 160 -11.24 -6.65 -25.81
C GLY A 160 -11.36 -5.26 -25.18
N ARG A 161 -11.20 -5.11 -23.86
CA ARG A 161 -11.39 -3.83 -23.15
C ARG A 161 -10.20 -3.37 -22.33
N GLY A 162 -9.40 -4.29 -21.78
CA GLY A 162 -8.20 -3.95 -21.01
C GLY A 162 -8.10 -4.72 -19.69
N TYR A 163 -7.70 -4.05 -18.63
CA TYR A 163 -7.41 -4.65 -17.34
C TYR A 163 -8.16 -3.95 -16.21
N ARG A 164 -8.42 -4.69 -15.12
CA ARG A 164 -9.08 -4.18 -13.92
C ARG A 164 -8.36 -4.72 -12.69
N LEU A 165 -8.12 -3.84 -11.72
CA LEU A 165 -7.74 -4.26 -10.37
C LEU A 165 -8.99 -4.30 -9.49
N ALA A 166 -9.35 -5.49 -9.01
CA ALA A 166 -10.49 -5.70 -8.12
C ALA A 166 -10.11 -5.40 -6.67
N SER A 167 -11.02 -4.78 -5.91
CA SER A 167 -10.80 -4.43 -4.50
C SER A 167 -10.65 -5.62 -3.56
N GLY A 168 -10.98 -6.84 -4.01
CA GLY A 168 -10.99 -8.05 -3.19
C GLY A 168 -12.16 -8.04 -2.20
N GLN A 169 -13.39 -8.22 -2.69
CA GLN A 169 -14.54 -8.56 -1.84
C GLN A 169 -14.59 -10.08 -1.61
#